data_AF-A0A1V3PH59-F1
#
_entry.id   AF-A0A1V3PH59-F1
#
_cell.length_a   1.000
_cell.length_b   1.000
_cell.length_c   1.000
_cell.angle_alpha   90.00
_cell.angle_beta   90.00
_cell.angle_gamma   90.00
#
_symmetry.space_group_name_H-M   'P 1'
#
loop_
_entity.id
_entity.type
_entity.pdbx_description
1 polymer ?
#
loop_
_entity_poly.entity_id
_entity_poly.type
_entity_poly.pdbx_seq_one_letter_code
_entity_poly.pdbx_strand_id
1 'polypeptide(L)'
;MSPFEQLGLPEDADERMVKRAYAQRLRDTRPDSDPEGFQRLHATYQAALAQCRRKTVATKPHHELERKPVTPADDLPSAMANAPLGTVTFSFDLFFTELLALAAKGDAAQLNTWLGEQPALWSLRMKNRVGYELFAQLDRNVPPMSPACIKVLLAFFDMNQTHPGHDALRLQRLLRRMQLAWELQPAHRDALAERMRLRLHSERCELDLTLERLTRPLHWMQVARIGLVANEASSYAQSIRQVSLGHPEDLPEPCDQNQIRFWLKATDPSHISKERLQLGAMRCATTLLAGLLLGLLSGVWMRMPPDHFNRTAFWWCFGLPAAPCALWGLLMLMLPLDRWHAMPEYQPARWPWLNLLLVPVFCAAAFAFGEADALVPAFVFALVALWLAFRRLRRRNTASLRINSRLMWFGLWGLFMLAQSLLKDAGHTYAGATYPALAAATAMLLWGMDLWRQRHRLRIRQTASR
;
A
#
# COMPACT_ATOMS: atom_id res chain seq x y z
N MET A 1 40.33 11.04 38.98
CA MET A 1 39.05 11.75 38.86
C MET A 1 37.96 10.75 38.51
N SER A 2 36.76 10.85 39.08
CA SER A 2 35.65 9.96 38.70
C SER A 2 34.90 10.46 37.46
N PRO A 3 34.14 9.61 36.74
CA PRO A 3 33.36 10.05 35.56
C PRO A 3 32.31 11.11 35.90
N PHE A 4 31.78 11.09 37.13
CA PHE A 4 30.84 12.09 37.64
C PHE A 4 31.54 13.43 37.90
N GLU A 5 32.67 13.41 38.60
CA GLU A 5 33.52 14.58 38.84
C GLU A 5 33.93 15.27 37.52
N GLN A 6 34.37 14.50 36.52
CA GLN A 6 34.68 15.03 35.18
C GLN A 6 33.46 15.67 34.49
N LEU A 7 32.24 15.17 34.73
CA LEU A 7 30.98 15.77 34.25
C LEU A 7 30.47 16.93 35.13
N GLY A 8 31.12 17.23 36.26
CA GLY A 8 30.67 18.25 37.22
C GLY A 8 29.41 17.81 37.98
N LEU A 9 29.28 16.51 38.25
CA LEU A 9 28.17 15.88 38.97
C LEU A 9 28.66 15.22 40.27
N PRO A 10 27.81 15.15 41.31
CA PRO A 10 28.08 14.34 42.49
C PRO A 10 28.01 12.84 42.17
N GLU A 11 28.65 11.99 42.98
CA GLU A 11 28.80 10.57 42.68
C GLU A 11 27.51 9.73 42.86
N ASP A 12 26.46 10.30 43.45
CA ASP A 12 25.12 9.75 43.57
C ASP A 12 24.21 10.08 42.36
N ALA A 13 24.70 10.81 41.36
CA ALA A 13 23.90 11.32 40.26
C ALA A 13 23.20 10.23 39.41
N ASP A 14 21.89 10.35 39.31
CA ASP A 14 21.00 9.50 38.49
C ASP A 14 21.32 9.53 36.98
N GLU A 15 20.90 8.49 36.25
CA GLU A 15 20.98 8.43 34.77
C GLU A 15 20.29 9.63 34.08
N ARG A 16 19.30 10.27 34.73
CA ARG A 16 18.66 11.51 34.26
C ARG A 16 19.58 12.73 34.40
N MET A 17 20.37 12.82 35.48
CA MET A 17 21.32 13.92 35.71
C MET A 17 22.52 13.81 34.75
N VAL A 18 23.06 12.61 34.58
CA VAL A 18 24.15 12.31 33.63
C VAL A 18 23.77 12.71 32.20
N LYS A 19 22.56 12.36 31.75
CA LYS A 19 22.04 12.77 30.42
C LYS A 19 21.86 14.28 30.28
N ARG A 20 21.43 14.97 31.33
CA ARG A 20 21.26 16.44 31.33
C ARG A 20 22.61 17.16 31.24
N ALA A 21 23.62 16.73 32.02
CA ALA A 21 24.96 17.32 31.99
C ALA A 21 25.64 17.13 30.62
N TYR A 22 25.53 15.94 30.03
CA TYR A 22 26.02 15.66 28.68
C TYR A 22 25.32 16.54 27.62
N ALA A 23 23.99 16.61 27.65
CA ALA A 23 23.21 17.42 26.71
C ALA A 23 23.42 18.95 26.87
N GLN A 24 23.90 19.40 28.02
CA GLN A 24 24.31 20.78 28.25
C GLN A 24 25.68 21.04 27.60
N ARG A 25 26.72 20.28 27.98
CA ARG A 25 28.08 20.45 27.45
C ARG A 25 28.22 20.18 25.94
N LEU A 26 27.38 19.32 25.38
CA LEU A 26 27.32 19.07 23.93
C LEU A 26 26.89 20.30 23.10
N ARG A 27 26.32 21.34 23.73
CA ARG A 27 26.04 22.62 23.06
C ARG A 27 27.29 23.47 22.85
N ASP A 28 28.25 23.32 23.77
CA ASP A 28 29.51 24.06 23.82
C ASP A 28 30.58 23.33 22.99
N THR A 29 30.69 21.99 23.15
CA THR A 29 31.59 21.13 22.37
C THR A 29 30.95 20.71 21.03
N ARG A 30 30.92 21.63 20.05
CA ARG A 30 30.44 21.32 18.70
C ARG A 30 31.38 20.34 17.97
N PRO A 31 30.87 19.25 17.36
CA PRO A 31 31.72 18.26 16.66
C PRO A 31 32.57 18.84 15.53
N ASP A 32 32.07 19.89 14.86
CA ASP A 32 32.74 20.56 13.74
C ASP A 32 33.91 21.46 14.16
N SER A 33 34.21 21.56 15.47
CA SER A 33 35.22 22.47 16.02
C SER A 33 36.20 21.83 16.99
N ASP A 34 35.79 20.79 17.73
CA ASP A 34 36.72 19.93 18.50
C ASP A 34 36.27 18.45 18.50
N PRO A 35 36.75 17.63 17.57
CA PRO A 35 36.40 16.21 17.50
C PRO A 35 37.02 15.39 18.64
N GLU A 36 38.16 15.80 19.21
CA GLU A 36 38.79 15.09 20.33
C GLU A 36 38.11 15.40 21.67
N GLY A 37 37.70 16.67 21.87
CA GLY A 37 36.85 17.08 22.99
C GLY A 37 35.53 16.34 22.98
N PHE A 38 34.89 16.21 21.81
CA PHE A 38 33.66 15.42 21.68
C PHE A 38 33.88 13.95 22.05
N GLN A 39 34.94 13.30 21.56
CA GLN A 39 35.26 11.90 21.91
C GLN A 39 35.50 11.74 23.42
N ARG A 40 36.27 12.63 24.06
CA ARG A 40 36.54 12.61 25.50
C ARG A 40 35.27 12.81 26.33
N LEU A 41 34.42 13.77 25.96
CA LEU A 41 33.12 14.01 26.60
C LEU A 41 32.19 12.80 26.46
N HIS A 42 32.16 12.16 25.30
CA HIS A 42 31.32 10.99 25.04
C HIS A 42 31.77 9.74 25.81
N ALA A 43 33.09 9.49 25.89
CA ALA A 43 33.66 8.40 26.68
C ALA A 43 33.33 8.55 28.18
N THR A 44 33.49 9.76 28.73
CA THR A 44 33.15 10.06 30.13
C THR A 44 31.66 9.84 30.42
N TYR A 45 30.78 10.27 29.51
CA TYR A 45 29.34 10.04 29.58
C TYR A 45 28.96 8.55 29.58
N GLN A 46 29.58 7.73 28.73
CA GLN A 46 29.35 6.28 28.74
C GLN A 46 29.82 5.64 30.05
N ALA A 47 30.98 6.04 30.58
CA ALA A 47 31.51 5.53 31.85
C ALA A 47 30.59 5.86 33.05
N ALA A 48 30.07 7.10 33.12
CA ALA A 48 29.11 7.50 34.14
C ALA A 48 27.80 6.68 34.06
N LEU A 49 27.24 6.50 32.86
CA LEU A 49 26.03 5.67 32.66
C LEU A 49 26.24 4.20 33.09
N ALA A 50 27.41 3.63 32.81
CA ALA A 50 27.74 2.27 33.26
C ALA A 50 27.77 2.17 34.79
N GLN A 51 28.25 3.19 35.49
CA GLN A 51 28.25 3.24 36.95
C GLN A 51 26.84 3.44 37.53
N CYS A 52 26.01 4.34 36.97
CA CYS A 52 24.59 4.46 37.36
C CYS A 52 23.87 3.12 37.26
N ARG A 53 24.00 2.41 36.13
CA ARG A 53 23.33 1.12 35.89
C ARG A 53 23.78 0.03 36.87
N ARG A 54 25.08 -0.02 37.21
CA ARG A 54 25.60 -0.93 38.24
C ARG A 54 24.99 -0.64 39.62
N LYS A 55 24.87 0.63 40.02
CA LYS A 55 24.16 1.02 41.26
C LYS A 55 22.69 0.58 41.22
N THR A 56 21.95 0.89 40.16
CA THR A 56 20.53 0.51 40.03
C THR A 56 20.28 -1.01 40.08
N VAL A 57 21.22 -1.84 39.60
CA VAL A 57 21.12 -3.30 39.71
C VAL A 57 21.34 -3.80 41.15
N ALA A 58 22.16 -3.12 41.95
CA ALA A 58 22.43 -3.48 43.33
C ALA A 58 21.32 -3.07 44.33
N THR A 59 20.44 -2.12 43.96
CA THR A 59 19.43 -1.52 44.88
C THR A 59 18.01 -2.08 44.70
N LYS A 60 17.82 -3.17 43.96
CA LYS A 60 16.51 -3.86 43.86
C LYS A 60 16.41 -5.04 44.81
N PRO A 61 15.41 -5.10 45.71
CA PRO A 61 15.12 -6.29 46.51
C PRO A 61 14.81 -7.51 45.63
N HIS A 62 15.13 -8.70 46.14
CA HIS A 62 14.83 -9.97 45.48
C HIS A 62 13.33 -10.16 45.23
N HIS A 63 13.00 -10.73 44.07
CA HIS A 63 12.00 -11.79 44.02
C HIS A 63 12.65 -13.00 43.35
N GLU A 64 12.35 -14.18 43.88
CA GLU A 64 13.28 -15.30 43.83
C GLU A 64 12.96 -16.32 42.71
N LEU A 65 13.95 -16.55 41.85
CA LEU A 65 14.11 -17.78 41.06
C LEU A 65 15.60 -18.13 41.08
N GLU A 66 15.90 -19.39 41.38
CA GLU A 66 17.21 -19.80 41.89
C GLU A 66 18.36 -19.58 40.90
N ARG A 67 19.42 -18.92 41.39
CA ARG A 67 20.77 -19.06 40.84
C ARG A 67 21.67 -19.61 41.92
N LYS A 68 22.11 -20.86 41.78
CA LYS A 68 23.21 -21.41 42.58
C LYS A 68 24.45 -20.50 42.42
N PRO A 69 25.11 -20.09 43.51
CA PRO A 69 26.32 -19.30 43.41
C PRO A 69 27.46 -20.16 42.86
N VAL A 70 28.11 -19.66 41.80
CA VAL A 70 29.45 -20.13 41.39
C VAL A 70 30.45 -19.21 42.07
N THR A 71 31.27 -19.78 42.95
CA THR A 71 32.35 -19.06 43.65
C THR A 71 33.35 -18.48 42.65
N PRO A 72 33.89 -17.26 42.86
CA PRO A 72 34.96 -16.74 42.01
C PRO A 72 36.20 -17.65 42.10
N ALA A 73 36.54 -18.28 40.98
CA ALA A 73 37.81 -18.99 40.80
C ALA A 73 38.84 -18.01 40.25
N ASP A 74 39.29 -17.07 41.09
CA ASP A 74 40.50 -16.29 40.86
C ASP A 74 41.73 -17.21 41.01
N ASP A 75 41.96 -18.11 40.04
CA ASP A 75 43.23 -18.83 39.82
C ASP A 75 43.20 -19.71 38.54
N LEU A 76 43.03 -19.11 37.35
CA LEU A 76 43.44 -19.72 36.08
C LEU A 76 44.07 -18.70 35.11
N PRO A 77 45.06 -19.09 34.27
CA PRO A 77 46.01 -18.12 33.72
C PRO A 77 45.49 -17.35 32.50
N SER A 78 45.96 -16.11 32.34
CA SER A 78 45.75 -15.27 31.14
C SER A 78 46.36 -15.85 29.83
N ALA A 79 46.99 -17.02 29.87
CA ALA A 79 47.59 -17.69 28.71
C ALA A 79 46.56 -18.14 27.66
N MET A 80 45.32 -18.47 28.06
CA MET A 80 44.30 -18.96 27.11
C MET A 80 43.74 -17.89 26.16
N ALA A 81 44.09 -16.60 26.35
CA ALA A 81 43.72 -15.55 25.40
C ALA A 81 44.41 -15.67 24.03
N ASN A 82 45.56 -16.38 23.96
CA ASN A 82 46.36 -16.57 22.75
C ASN A 82 46.70 -18.05 22.47
N ALA A 83 45.98 -19.00 23.07
CA ALA A 83 46.14 -20.41 22.72
C ALA A 83 45.71 -20.64 21.26
N PRO A 84 46.51 -21.31 20.41
CA PRO A 84 46.08 -21.68 19.07
C PRO A 84 44.88 -22.63 19.20
N LEU A 85 43.73 -22.23 18.66
CA LEU A 85 42.50 -22.98 18.73
C LEU A 85 42.70 -24.39 18.18
N GLY A 86 42.63 -25.40 19.05
CA GLY A 86 42.25 -26.74 18.64
C GLY A 86 40.91 -26.62 17.95
N THR A 87 40.86 -26.87 16.64
CA THR A 87 39.74 -26.47 15.79
C THR A 87 38.52 -27.34 16.03
N VAL A 88 37.72 -26.97 17.03
CA VAL A 88 36.28 -27.23 17.05
C VAL A 88 35.68 -26.38 15.92
N THR A 89 35.75 -26.92 14.71
CA THR A 89 35.27 -26.25 13.49
C THR A 89 33.76 -26.07 13.62
N PHE A 90 33.30 -24.83 13.82
CA PHE A 90 31.88 -24.54 13.92
C PHE A 90 31.20 -24.81 12.58
N SER A 91 30.51 -25.96 12.49
CA SER A 91 29.81 -26.41 11.28
C SER A 91 28.54 -25.61 11.05
N PHE A 92 28.69 -24.46 10.36
CA PHE A 92 27.60 -23.56 10.00
C PHE A 92 26.39 -24.31 9.42
N ASP A 93 26.59 -25.25 8.49
CA ASP A 93 25.52 -25.98 7.82
C ASP A 93 24.70 -26.87 8.77
N LEU A 94 25.35 -27.50 9.76
CA LEU A 94 24.65 -28.31 10.78
C LEU A 94 23.85 -27.40 11.72
N PHE A 95 24.46 -26.33 12.23
CA PHE A 95 23.79 -25.34 13.07
C PHE A 95 22.55 -24.74 12.36
N PHE A 96 22.68 -24.39 11.08
CA PHE A 96 21.55 -23.87 10.30
C PHE A 96 20.48 -24.95 10.05
N THR A 97 20.86 -26.20 9.82
CA THR A 97 19.90 -27.30 9.64
C THR A 97 19.07 -27.53 10.92
N GLU A 98 19.71 -27.56 12.09
CA GLU A 98 19.02 -27.68 13.39
C GLU A 98 18.14 -26.45 13.70
N LEU A 99 18.66 -25.24 13.47
CA LEU A 99 17.92 -23.99 13.66
C LEU A 99 16.65 -23.96 12.81
N LEU A 100 16.73 -24.37 11.54
CA LEU A 100 15.58 -24.43 10.64
C LEU A 100 14.61 -25.55 11.01
N ALA A 101 15.09 -26.72 11.44
CA ALA A 101 14.25 -27.81 11.93
C ALA A 101 13.49 -27.45 13.22
N LEU A 102 14.08 -26.64 14.11
CA LEU A 102 13.40 -26.07 15.28
C LEU A 102 12.41 -24.98 14.86
N ALA A 103 12.83 -24.05 14.01
CA ALA A 103 11.98 -22.94 13.57
C ALA A 103 10.72 -23.39 12.80
N ALA A 104 10.82 -24.49 12.04
CA ALA A 104 9.70 -25.11 11.34
C ALA A 104 8.61 -25.68 12.28
N LYS A 105 8.95 -26.03 13.53
CA LYS A 105 7.95 -26.43 14.55
C LYS A 105 7.14 -25.25 15.08
N GLY A 106 7.60 -24.02 14.85
CA GLY A 106 6.93 -22.78 15.25
C GLY A 106 7.11 -22.37 16.72
N ASP A 107 7.70 -23.22 17.57
CA ASP A 107 7.95 -22.93 18.99
C ASP A 107 9.13 -21.97 19.19
N ALA A 108 8.80 -20.72 19.48
CA ALA A 108 9.76 -19.66 19.75
C ALA A 108 10.44 -19.77 21.13
N ALA A 109 9.81 -20.44 22.11
CA ALA A 109 10.40 -20.63 23.44
C ALA A 109 11.49 -21.71 23.38
N GLN A 110 11.21 -22.87 22.77
CA GLN A 110 12.22 -23.90 22.54
C GLN A 110 13.40 -23.38 21.72
N LEU A 111 13.14 -22.60 20.65
CA LEU A 111 14.19 -21.97 19.84
C LEU A 111 15.06 -21.00 20.66
N ASN A 112 14.47 -20.19 21.54
CA ASN A 112 15.22 -19.25 22.38
C ASN A 112 16.12 -19.96 23.40
N THR A 113 15.63 -21.05 24.02
CA THR A 113 16.43 -21.85 24.96
C THR A 113 17.63 -22.49 24.25
N TRP A 114 17.40 -23.20 23.13
CA TRP A 114 18.46 -23.84 22.34
C TRP A 114 19.52 -22.84 21.87
N LEU A 115 19.14 -21.63 21.42
CA LEU A 115 20.09 -20.58 21.04
C LEU A 115 20.97 -20.10 22.21
N GLY A 116 20.48 -20.14 23.45
CA GLY A 116 21.24 -19.79 24.65
C GLY A 116 22.24 -20.87 25.07
N GLU A 117 21.91 -22.14 24.84
CA GLU A 117 22.72 -23.30 25.22
C GLU A 117 23.97 -23.47 24.33
N GLN A 118 23.98 -22.89 23.13
CA GLN A 118 25.08 -23.02 22.14
C GLN A 118 26.37 -22.27 22.56
N PRO A 119 27.44 -22.96 23.00
CA PRO A 119 28.61 -22.28 23.59
C PRO A 119 29.40 -21.42 22.60
N ALA A 120 29.37 -21.78 21.31
CA ALA A 120 30.03 -21.02 20.24
C ALA A 120 29.46 -19.60 20.09
N LEU A 121 28.18 -19.38 20.41
CA LEU A 121 27.49 -18.10 20.27
C LEU A 121 27.73 -17.15 21.47
N TRP A 122 28.40 -17.61 22.54
CA TRP A 122 28.75 -16.76 23.67
C TRP A 122 29.84 -15.74 23.32
N SER A 123 30.66 -16.01 22.29
CA SER A 123 31.65 -15.03 21.82
C SER A 123 31.02 -14.03 20.84
N LEU A 124 31.08 -12.73 21.18
CA LEU A 124 30.46 -11.64 20.40
C LEU A 124 30.90 -11.64 18.91
N ARG A 125 32.17 -11.96 18.65
CA ARG A 125 32.71 -12.03 17.28
C ARG A 125 32.12 -13.19 16.47
N MET A 126 31.92 -14.36 17.08
CA MET A 126 31.26 -15.49 16.40
C MET A 126 29.77 -15.19 16.22
N LYS A 127 29.10 -14.69 17.26
CA LYS A 127 27.67 -14.32 17.21
C LYS A 127 27.35 -13.38 16.04
N ASN A 128 28.16 -12.34 15.85
CA ASN A 128 27.98 -11.40 14.73
C ASN A 128 28.26 -12.05 13.37
N ARG A 129 29.26 -12.95 13.28
CA ARG A 129 29.56 -13.70 12.05
C ARG A 129 28.44 -14.67 11.68
N VAL A 130 27.96 -15.45 12.65
CA VAL A 130 26.84 -16.39 12.46
C VAL A 130 25.57 -15.63 12.08
N GLY A 131 25.30 -14.47 12.68
CA GLY A 131 24.19 -13.62 12.27
C GLY A 131 24.27 -13.16 10.81
N TYR A 132 25.45 -12.75 10.34
CA TYR A 132 25.65 -12.35 8.94
C TYR A 132 25.44 -13.51 7.96
N GLU A 133 26.07 -14.67 8.21
CA GLU A 133 25.91 -15.86 7.36
C GLU A 133 24.46 -16.41 7.40
N LEU A 134 23.81 -16.37 8.58
CA LEU A 134 22.40 -16.72 8.73
C LEU A 134 21.53 -15.85 7.82
N PHE A 135 21.69 -14.52 7.85
CA PHE A 135 20.93 -13.63 6.97
C PHE A 135 21.23 -13.91 5.49
N ALA A 136 22.51 -14.14 5.14
CA ALA A 136 22.92 -14.48 3.77
C ALA A 136 22.43 -15.85 3.29
N GLN A 137 22.02 -16.76 4.17
CA GLN A 137 21.39 -18.04 3.84
C GLN A 137 19.85 -17.94 3.84
N LEU A 138 19.27 -17.22 4.80
CA LEU A 138 17.83 -16.94 4.84
C LEU A 138 17.36 -16.18 3.59
N ASP A 139 18.13 -15.19 3.11
CA ASP A 139 17.81 -14.42 1.89
C ASP A 139 17.94 -15.25 0.59
N ARG A 140 18.63 -16.40 0.65
CA ARG A 140 18.71 -17.37 -0.47
C ARG A 140 17.59 -18.41 -0.43
N ASN A 141 17.29 -18.97 0.74
CA ASN A 141 16.40 -20.13 0.88
C ASN A 141 14.97 -19.76 1.32
N VAL A 142 14.77 -18.54 1.86
CA VAL A 142 13.50 -17.96 2.33
C VAL A 142 12.61 -18.98 3.09
N PRO A 143 13.14 -19.62 4.16
CA PRO A 143 12.44 -20.72 4.82
C PRO A 143 11.19 -20.24 5.56
N PRO A 144 10.10 -21.04 5.56
CA PRO A 144 8.87 -20.70 6.25
C PRO A 144 9.12 -20.67 7.77
N MET A 145 8.81 -19.54 8.41
CA MET A 145 9.06 -19.36 9.84
C MET A 145 7.94 -18.55 10.51
N SER A 146 7.57 -18.94 11.73
CA SER A 146 6.53 -18.23 12.50
C SER A 146 6.98 -16.81 12.88
N PRO A 147 6.06 -15.82 12.97
CA PRO A 147 6.37 -14.46 13.42
C PRO A 147 6.94 -14.39 14.85
N ALA A 148 6.79 -15.45 15.66
CA ALA A 148 7.37 -15.55 16.99
C ALA A 148 8.85 -15.99 16.91
N CYS A 149 9.16 -17.05 16.17
CA CYS A 149 10.53 -17.50 15.93
C CYS A 149 11.38 -16.40 15.25
N ILE A 150 10.80 -15.69 14.29
CA ILE A 150 11.42 -14.53 13.63
C ILE A 150 11.83 -13.45 14.66
N LYS A 151 10.94 -13.10 15.59
CA LYS A 151 11.24 -12.10 16.65
C LYS A 151 12.35 -12.58 17.59
N VAL A 152 12.38 -13.86 17.93
CA VAL A 152 13.45 -14.45 18.76
C VAL A 152 14.80 -14.34 18.07
N LEU A 153 14.91 -14.68 16.79
CA LEU A 153 16.17 -14.53 16.05
C LEU A 153 16.64 -13.06 15.98
N LEU A 154 15.74 -12.13 15.64
CA LEU A 154 16.05 -10.70 15.57
C LEU A 154 16.49 -10.12 16.93
N ALA A 155 15.88 -10.57 18.03
CA ALA A 155 16.24 -10.16 19.38
C ALA A 155 17.54 -10.81 19.84
N PHE A 156 17.75 -12.11 19.57
CA PHE A 156 18.95 -12.83 19.97
C PHE A 156 20.19 -12.26 19.28
N PHE A 157 20.16 -12.04 17.97
CA PHE A 157 21.28 -11.49 17.19
C PHE A 157 21.35 -9.94 17.21
N ASP A 158 20.49 -9.26 17.97
CA ASP A 158 20.41 -7.78 18.11
C ASP A 158 20.21 -6.99 16.79
N MET A 159 19.72 -7.68 15.76
CA MET A 159 19.58 -7.19 14.38
C MET A 159 18.53 -6.09 14.19
N ASN A 160 17.75 -5.77 15.23
CA ASN A 160 16.83 -4.64 15.22
C ASN A 160 17.57 -3.28 15.33
N GLN A 161 18.81 -3.28 15.81
CA GLN A 161 19.67 -2.09 15.76
C GLN A 161 20.35 -2.03 14.39
N THR A 162 20.27 -0.87 13.73
CA THR A 162 20.71 -0.72 12.33
C THR A 162 22.23 -0.82 12.18
N HIS A 163 22.74 -2.04 12.01
CA HIS A 163 24.15 -2.28 11.71
C HIS A 163 24.53 -1.56 10.38
N PRO A 164 25.63 -0.79 10.35
CA PRO A 164 26.05 -0.08 9.14
C PRO A 164 26.39 -1.09 8.03
N GLY A 165 25.54 -1.14 7.00
CA GLY A 165 25.69 -2.04 5.84
C GLY A 165 24.42 -2.80 5.43
N HIS A 166 23.41 -2.90 6.29
CA HIS A 166 22.17 -3.64 5.96
C HIS A 166 21.04 -2.70 5.51
N ASP A 167 20.46 -2.96 4.33
CA ASP A 167 19.22 -2.31 3.87
C ASP A 167 18.02 -2.80 4.71
N ALA A 168 17.46 -1.89 5.51
CA ALA A 168 16.28 -2.15 6.32
C ALA A 168 15.06 -2.61 5.47
N LEU A 169 14.95 -2.18 4.21
CA LEU A 169 13.89 -2.61 3.30
C LEU A 169 14.11 -4.05 2.79
N ARG A 170 15.37 -4.50 2.63
CA ARG A 170 15.69 -5.91 2.30
C ARG A 170 15.36 -6.81 3.49
N LEU A 171 15.77 -6.43 4.69
CA LEU A 171 15.40 -7.12 5.93
C LEU A 171 13.87 -7.22 6.06
N GLN A 172 13.14 -6.11 5.95
CA GLN A 172 11.67 -6.12 6.07
C GLN A 172 10.98 -7.01 5.01
N ARG A 173 11.47 -7.02 3.76
CA ARG A 173 10.98 -7.91 2.70
C ARG A 173 11.23 -9.39 3.02
N LEU A 174 12.43 -9.75 3.46
CA LEU A 174 12.76 -11.13 3.80
C LEU A 174 11.88 -11.66 4.94
N LEU A 175 11.77 -10.91 6.03
CA LEU A 175 10.95 -11.28 7.19
C LEU A 175 9.47 -11.47 6.81
N ARG A 176 8.95 -10.61 5.92
CA ARG A 176 7.59 -10.74 5.37
C ARG A 176 7.43 -12.01 4.53
N ARG A 177 8.39 -12.31 3.65
CA ARG A 177 8.35 -13.53 2.80
C ARG A 177 8.37 -14.80 3.64
N MET A 178 9.24 -14.87 4.66
CA MET A 178 9.30 -16.00 5.59
C MET A 178 7.99 -16.19 6.38
N GLN A 179 7.38 -15.09 6.83
CA GLN A 179 6.05 -15.10 7.48
C GLN A 179 4.96 -15.59 6.52
N LEU A 180 4.88 -15.05 5.29
CA LEU A 180 3.86 -15.43 4.31
C LEU A 180 4.03 -16.90 3.87
N ALA A 181 5.27 -17.37 3.67
CA ALA A 181 5.58 -18.75 3.34
C ALA A 181 5.19 -19.75 4.45
N TRP A 182 5.09 -19.29 5.71
CA TRP A 182 4.60 -20.07 6.85
C TRP A 182 3.06 -20.02 6.95
N GLU A 183 2.48 -18.82 6.95
CA GLU A 183 1.02 -18.61 7.09
C GLU A 183 0.18 -19.26 5.97
N LEU A 184 0.75 -19.43 4.77
CA LEU A 184 0.07 -20.03 3.63
C LEU A 184 0.06 -21.57 3.65
N GLN A 185 0.80 -22.21 4.57
CA GLN A 185 0.84 -23.66 4.67
C GLN A 185 -0.48 -24.23 5.21
N PRO A 186 -0.96 -25.40 4.73
CA PRO A 186 -2.18 -26.04 5.24
C PRO A 186 -2.22 -26.20 6.77
N ALA A 187 -1.09 -26.53 7.39
CA ALA A 187 -0.97 -26.72 8.84
C ALA A 187 -1.02 -25.43 9.68
N HIS A 188 -0.97 -24.25 9.06
CA HIS A 188 -0.84 -22.95 9.73
C HIS A 188 -1.89 -21.92 9.31
N ARG A 189 -2.91 -22.34 8.53
CA ARG A 189 -4.00 -21.45 8.07
C ARG A 189 -4.82 -20.83 9.20
N ASP A 190 -4.89 -21.46 10.37
CA ASP A 190 -5.51 -20.86 11.56
C ASP A 190 -4.80 -19.57 12.01
N ALA A 191 -3.48 -19.49 11.92
CA ALA A 191 -2.72 -18.27 12.25
C ALA A 191 -2.98 -17.15 11.22
N LEU A 192 -3.15 -17.51 9.94
CA LEU A 192 -3.57 -16.58 8.90
C LEU A 192 -5.01 -16.07 9.13
N ALA A 193 -5.93 -16.96 9.51
CA ALA A 193 -7.31 -16.62 9.85
C ALA A 193 -7.37 -15.72 11.10
N GLU A 194 -6.58 -16.00 12.14
CA GLU A 194 -6.45 -15.16 13.33
C GLU A 194 -5.88 -13.77 12.98
N ARG A 195 -4.81 -13.70 12.17
CA ARG A 195 -4.25 -12.43 11.68
C ARG A 195 -5.27 -11.60 10.91
N MET A 196 -6.05 -12.24 10.04
CA MET A 196 -7.14 -11.60 9.30
C MET A 196 -8.40 -11.38 10.16
N ARG A 197 -8.41 -11.83 11.42
CA ARG A 197 -9.50 -11.73 12.41
C ARG A 197 -10.80 -12.41 11.97
N LEU A 198 -10.69 -13.48 11.19
CA LEU A 198 -11.82 -14.25 10.66
C LEU A 198 -12.41 -15.12 11.78
N ARG A 199 -13.62 -14.74 12.23
CA ARG A 199 -14.32 -15.35 13.37
C ARG A 199 -15.37 -16.35 12.92
N LEU A 200 -15.95 -16.15 11.75
CA LEU A 200 -17.00 -17.01 11.21
C LEU A 200 -16.38 -18.17 10.42
N HIS A 201 -16.96 -19.37 10.53
CA HIS A 201 -16.53 -20.52 9.75
C HIS A 201 -16.64 -20.28 8.24
N SER A 202 -17.67 -19.54 7.79
CA SER A 202 -17.84 -19.12 6.40
C SER A 202 -16.70 -18.24 5.87
N GLU A 203 -16.18 -17.31 6.68
CA GLU A 203 -15.03 -16.47 6.33
C GLU A 203 -13.76 -17.31 6.12
N ARG A 204 -13.58 -18.36 6.95
CA ARG A 204 -12.46 -19.30 6.84
C ARG A 204 -12.58 -20.15 5.58
N CYS A 205 -13.76 -20.68 5.29
CA CYS A 205 -14.00 -21.40 4.03
C CYS A 205 -13.81 -20.49 2.79
N GLU A 206 -14.20 -19.21 2.84
CA GLU A 206 -13.93 -18.28 1.74
C GLU A 206 -12.43 -17.98 1.60
N LEU A 207 -11.68 -17.88 2.70
CA LEU A 207 -10.22 -17.80 2.71
C LEU A 207 -9.61 -19.04 2.04
N ASP A 208 -9.96 -20.25 2.48
CA ASP A 208 -9.44 -21.51 1.93
C ASP A 208 -9.70 -21.62 0.42
N LEU A 209 -10.93 -21.36 -0.01
CA LEU A 209 -11.31 -21.31 -1.43
C LEU A 209 -10.56 -20.19 -2.20
N THR A 210 -10.16 -19.11 -1.53
CA THR A 210 -9.37 -18.01 -2.12
C THR A 210 -7.90 -18.42 -2.27
N LEU A 211 -7.31 -19.09 -1.28
CA LEU A 211 -5.95 -19.61 -1.35
C LEU A 211 -5.82 -20.72 -2.40
N GLU A 212 -6.78 -21.64 -2.46
CA GLU A 212 -6.82 -22.69 -3.47
C GLU A 212 -7.05 -22.14 -4.90
N ARG A 213 -7.77 -21.00 -5.01
CA ARG A 213 -7.84 -20.26 -6.28
C ARG A 213 -6.50 -19.60 -6.63
N LEU A 214 -5.71 -19.13 -5.66
CA LEU A 214 -4.43 -18.44 -5.90
C LEU A 214 -3.28 -19.38 -6.32
N THR A 215 -3.34 -20.68 -5.98
CA THR A 215 -2.35 -21.68 -6.42
C THR A 215 -2.66 -22.26 -7.81
N ARG A 216 -3.89 -22.09 -8.31
CA ARG A 216 -4.29 -22.48 -9.68
C ARG A 216 -3.94 -21.35 -10.66
N PRO A 217 -3.37 -21.63 -11.85
CA PRO A 217 -3.01 -20.58 -12.81
C PRO A 217 -4.24 -19.84 -13.35
N LEU A 218 -4.04 -18.63 -13.87
CA LEU A 218 -5.10 -17.76 -14.39
C LEU A 218 -5.89 -18.38 -15.56
N HIS A 219 -7.13 -18.83 -15.29
CA HIS A 219 -8.07 -19.33 -16.31
C HIS A 219 -9.18 -18.33 -16.62
N TRP A 220 -9.49 -18.09 -17.90
CA TRP A 220 -10.55 -17.15 -18.31
C TRP A 220 -11.95 -17.51 -17.82
N MET A 221 -12.25 -18.78 -17.54
CA MET A 221 -13.54 -19.19 -16.94
C MET A 221 -13.66 -18.74 -15.47
N GLN A 222 -12.55 -18.72 -14.71
CA GLN A 222 -12.52 -18.14 -13.36
C GLN A 222 -12.67 -16.62 -13.41
N VAL A 223 -12.04 -15.97 -14.41
CA VAL A 223 -12.22 -14.53 -14.69
C VAL A 223 -13.66 -14.22 -15.06
N ALA A 224 -14.34 -15.06 -15.85
CA ALA A 224 -15.76 -14.93 -16.11
C ALA A 224 -16.58 -14.96 -14.81
N ARG A 225 -16.47 -16.06 -14.04
CA ARG A 225 -17.32 -16.29 -12.86
C ARG A 225 -17.18 -15.20 -11.79
N ILE A 226 -15.96 -14.91 -11.35
CA ILE A 226 -15.67 -13.89 -10.32
C ILE A 226 -15.79 -12.47 -10.91
N GLY A 227 -15.47 -12.31 -12.19
CA GLY A 227 -15.43 -11.02 -12.85
C GLY A 227 -16.80 -10.47 -13.23
N LEU A 228 -17.78 -11.32 -13.52
CA LEU A 228 -19.17 -10.91 -13.82
C LEU A 228 -19.78 -10.08 -12.69
N VAL A 229 -19.67 -10.57 -11.45
CA VAL A 229 -20.20 -9.88 -10.28
C VAL A 229 -19.31 -8.67 -9.94
N ALA A 230 -19.88 -7.47 -10.06
CA ALA A 230 -19.15 -6.22 -9.91
C ALA A 230 -18.42 -6.09 -8.56
N ASN A 231 -19.00 -6.65 -7.49
CA ASN A 231 -18.48 -6.57 -6.13
C ASN A 231 -17.43 -7.66 -5.81
N GLU A 232 -17.59 -8.89 -6.31
CA GLU A 232 -16.68 -10.01 -6.03
C GLU A 232 -15.26 -9.75 -6.56
N ALA A 233 -15.12 -9.18 -7.76
CA ALA A 233 -13.82 -8.80 -8.30
C ALA A 233 -13.06 -7.82 -7.38
N SER A 234 -13.77 -6.93 -6.68
CA SER A 234 -13.19 -6.04 -5.67
C SER A 234 -12.92 -6.75 -4.35
N SER A 235 -13.83 -7.60 -3.86
CA SER A 235 -13.60 -8.41 -2.65
C SER A 235 -12.37 -9.30 -2.80
N TYR A 236 -12.27 -10.06 -3.90
CA TYR A 236 -11.13 -10.95 -4.19
C TYR A 236 -9.80 -10.17 -4.26
N ALA A 237 -9.78 -9.02 -4.94
CA ALA A 237 -8.60 -8.14 -4.98
C ALA A 237 -8.27 -7.50 -3.61
N GLN A 238 -9.25 -7.34 -2.72
CA GLN A 238 -9.03 -6.89 -1.35
C GLN A 238 -8.50 -8.02 -0.46
N SER A 239 -9.04 -9.24 -0.57
CA SER A 239 -8.53 -10.43 0.13
C SER A 239 -7.07 -10.71 -0.24
N ILE A 240 -6.70 -10.60 -1.52
CA ILE A 240 -5.29 -10.66 -1.97
C ILE A 240 -4.42 -9.62 -1.24
N ARG A 241 -4.88 -8.37 -1.12
CA ARG A 241 -4.13 -7.31 -0.39
C ARG A 241 -4.04 -7.57 1.11
N GLN A 242 -5.05 -8.19 1.72
CA GLN A 242 -5.05 -8.55 3.15
C GLN A 242 -4.13 -9.75 3.46
N VAL A 243 -4.17 -10.79 2.63
CA VAL A 243 -3.28 -11.96 2.71
C VAL A 243 -1.83 -11.49 2.52
N SER A 244 -1.52 -10.75 1.45
CA SER A 244 -0.16 -10.28 1.14
C SER A 244 0.38 -9.14 2.01
N LEU A 245 -0.31 -8.73 3.08
CA LEU A 245 0.09 -7.59 3.93
C LEU A 245 0.30 -6.27 3.15
N GLY A 246 -0.41 -6.10 2.04
CA GLY A 246 -0.29 -4.98 1.11
C GLY A 246 0.82 -5.11 0.05
N HIS A 247 1.64 -6.17 0.12
CA HIS A 247 2.83 -6.40 -0.70
C HIS A 247 2.72 -7.71 -1.51
N PRO A 248 1.92 -7.72 -2.60
CA PRO A 248 1.71 -8.90 -3.45
C PRO A 248 2.99 -9.44 -4.11
N GLU A 249 4.03 -8.62 -4.22
CA GLU A 249 5.37 -8.97 -4.71
C GLU A 249 6.20 -9.87 -3.76
N ASP A 250 5.73 -10.07 -2.52
CA ASP A 250 6.37 -10.91 -1.50
C ASP A 250 5.60 -12.23 -1.23
N LEU A 251 4.58 -12.55 -2.05
CA LEU A 251 3.90 -13.86 -2.01
C LEU A 251 4.82 -14.96 -2.60
N PRO A 252 4.81 -16.18 -2.03
CA PRO A 252 5.70 -17.26 -2.45
C PRO A 252 5.27 -17.89 -3.79
N GLU A 253 6.22 -18.53 -4.47
CA GLU A 253 6.07 -19.09 -5.82
C GLU A 253 4.91 -20.07 -6.09
N PRO A 254 4.38 -20.89 -5.14
CA PRO A 254 3.17 -21.66 -5.38
C PRO A 254 1.91 -20.82 -5.68
N CYS A 255 1.93 -19.49 -5.54
CA CYS A 255 0.84 -18.61 -5.97
C CYS A 255 1.10 -17.99 -7.36
N ASP A 256 0.15 -18.08 -8.29
CA ASP A 256 0.32 -17.53 -9.65
C ASP A 256 0.37 -15.99 -9.64
N GLN A 257 1.59 -15.46 -9.78
CA GLN A 257 1.84 -14.02 -9.89
C GLN A 257 1.07 -13.35 -11.03
N ASN A 258 0.73 -14.07 -12.11
CA ASN A 258 -0.05 -13.51 -13.21
C ASN A 258 -1.51 -13.31 -12.80
N GLN A 259 -2.10 -14.29 -12.10
CA GLN A 259 -3.44 -14.17 -11.52
C GLN A 259 -3.52 -13.02 -10.51
N ILE A 260 -2.55 -12.94 -9.57
CA ILE A 260 -2.44 -11.86 -8.57
C ILE A 260 -2.35 -10.50 -9.28
N ARG A 261 -1.43 -10.37 -10.23
CA ARG A 261 -1.19 -9.15 -11.02
C ARG A 261 -2.42 -8.75 -11.83
N PHE A 262 -3.16 -9.70 -12.39
CA PHE A 262 -4.39 -9.46 -13.13
C PHE A 262 -5.48 -8.84 -12.25
N TRP A 263 -5.87 -9.51 -11.16
CA TRP A 263 -6.98 -9.04 -10.31
C TRP A 263 -6.69 -7.70 -9.63
N LEU A 264 -5.46 -7.50 -9.17
CA LEU A 264 -5.06 -6.23 -8.56
C LEU A 264 -5.13 -5.08 -9.56
N LYS A 265 -4.62 -5.25 -10.79
CA LYS A 265 -4.67 -4.24 -11.85
C LYS A 265 -6.07 -4.04 -12.44
N ALA A 266 -6.89 -5.08 -12.51
CA ALA A 266 -8.23 -5.01 -13.10
C ALA A 266 -9.18 -4.20 -12.21
N THR A 267 -9.06 -4.37 -10.88
CA THR A 267 -9.85 -3.62 -9.90
C THR A 267 -9.33 -2.17 -9.71
N ASP A 268 -8.03 -1.92 -9.92
CA ASP A 268 -7.38 -0.64 -9.62
C ASP A 268 -8.02 0.60 -10.32
N PRO A 269 -8.45 1.63 -9.57
CA PRO A 269 -9.03 2.86 -10.12
C PRO A 269 -7.98 3.93 -10.51
N SER A 270 -6.68 3.71 -10.30
CA SER A 270 -5.59 4.74 -10.34
C SER A 270 -4.26 4.29 -11.22
N HIS A 271 -5.05 3.90 -12.32
CA HIS A 271 -4.61 3.66 -13.73
C HIS A 271 -5.73 3.17 -14.67
N ILE A 272 -5.38 2.90 -15.93
CA ILE A 272 -6.18 2.10 -16.87
C ILE A 272 -5.22 1.00 -17.31
N SER A 273 -5.54 -0.23 -16.96
CA SER A 273 -4.77 -1.42 -17.27
C SER A 273 -5.43 -2.17 -18.43
N LYS A 274 -4.66 -3.00 -19.16
CA LYS A 274 -5.22 -3.88 -20.20
C LYS A 274 -6.20 -4.86 -19.56
N GLU A 275 -5.84 -5.31 -18.36
CA GLU A 275 -6.55 -6.20 -17.47
C GLU A 275 -7.94 -5.62 -17.05
N ARG A 276 -8.02 -4.32 -16.73
CA ARG A 276 -9.28 -3.61 -16.45
C ARG A 276 -10.15 -3.45 -17.69
N LEU A 277 -9.53 -3.20 -18.85
CA LEU A 277 -10.24 -3.09 -20.12
C LEU A 277 -10.84 -4.45 -20.52
N GLN A 278 -10.08 -5.54 -20.39
CA GLN A 278 -10.53 -6.92 -20.62
C GLN A 278 -11.71 -7.29 -19.71
N LEU A 279 -11.60 -7.06 -18.40
CA LEU A 279 -12.67 -7.36 -17.44
C LEU A 279 -13.97 -6.59 -17.74
N GLY A 280 -13.88 -5.32 -18.11
CA GLY A 280 -15.06 -4.54 -18.45
C GLY A 280 -15.63 -4.84 -19.84
N ALA A 281 -14.79 -5.11 -20.84
CA ALA A 281 -15.24 -5.58 -22.15
C ALA A 281 -15.95 -6.94 -22.05
N MET A 282 -15.44 -7.84 -21.20
CA MET A 282 -16.10 -9.11 -20.87
C MET A 282 -17.49 -8.89 -20.27
N ARG A 283 -17.61 -8.02 -19.26
CA ARG A 283 -18.91 -7.63 -18.69
C ARG A 283 -19.87 -7.12 -19.77
N CYS A 284 -19.41 -6.16 -20.59
CA CYS A 284 -20.22 -5.59 -21.67
C CYS A 284 -20.69 -6.65 -22.68
N ALA A 285 -19.80 -7.54 -23.11
CA ALA A 285 -20.13 -8.64 -24.01
C ALA A 285 -21.19 -9.56 -23.40
N THR A 286 -21.07 -9.92 -22.12
CA THR A 286 -22.04 -10.78 -21.44
C THR A 286 -23.40 -10.10 -21.20
N THR A 287 -23.45 -8.80 -20.90
CA THR A 287 -24.73 -8.07 -20.76
C THR A 287 -25.43 -7.86 -22.10
N LEU A 288 -24.67 -7.62 -23.18
CA LEU A 288 -25.21 -7.53 -24.53
C LEU A 288 -25.71 -8.90 -25.04
N LEU A 289 -24.96 -9.98 -24.79
CA LEU A 289 -25.36 -11.34 -25.12
C LEU A 289 -26.62 -11.76 -24.35
N ALA A 290 -26.70 -11.45 -23.05
CA ALA A 290 -27.91 -11.70 -22.26
C ALA A 290 -29.13 -10.93 -22.78
N GLY A 291 -28.96 -9.65 -23.16
CA GLY A 291 -30.01 -8.85 -23.79
C GLY A 291 -30.49 -9.42 -25.13
N LEU A 292 -29.55 -9.88 -25.96
CA LEU A 292 -29.84 -10.53 -27.25
C LEU A 292 -30.61 -11.85 -27.04
N LEU A 293 -30.18 -12.70 -26.10
CA LEU A 293 -30.89 -13.95 -25.78
C LEU A 293 -32.29 -13.69 -25.23
N LEU A 294 -32.47 -12.70 -24.34
CA LEU A 294 -33.78 -12.29 -23.84
C LEU A 294 -34.69 -11.75 -24.97
N GLY A 295 -34.12 -11.00 -25.92
CA GLY A 295 -34.85 -10.54 -27.10
C GLY A 295 -35.33 -11.70 -27.98
N LEU A 296 -34.44 -12.63 -28.33
CA LEU A 296 -34.81 -13.83 -29.09
C LEU A 296 -35.88 -14.67 -28.37
N LEU A 297 -35.72 -14.90 -27.07
CA LEU A 297 -36.69 -15.63 -26.26
C LEU A 297 -38.05 -14.91 -26.21
N SER A 298 -38.09 -13.58 -26.08
CA SER A 298 -39.36 -12.84 -26.10
C SER A 298 -40.10 -12.95 -27.43
N GLY A 299 -39.38 -12.88 -28.56
CA GLY A 299 -39.97 -13.02 -29.89
C GLY A 299 -40.55 -14.42 -30.13
N VAL A 300 -39.81 -15.46 -29.72
CA VAL A 300 -40.27 -16.86 -29.81
C VAL A 300 -41.45 -17.13 -28.89
N TRP A 301 -41.40 -16.67 -27.63
CA TRP A 301 -42.42 -16.98 -26.63
C TRP A 301 -43.76 -16.28 -26.91
N MET A 302 -43.72 -15.04 -27.40
CA MET A 302 -44.93 -14.26 -27.69
C MET A 302 -45.54 -14.55 -29.09
N ARG A 303 -44.87 -15.34 -29.95
CA ARG A 303 -45.28 -15.60 -31.34
C ARG A 303 -45.69 -14.34 -32.13
N MET A 304 -45.03 -13.21 -31.88
CA MET A 304 -45.41 -11.93 -32.50
C MET A 304 -45.11 -11.95 -34.01
N PRO A 305 -46.01 -11.39 -34.85
CA PRO A 305 -45.66 -11.02 -36.22
C PRO A 305 -44.44 -10.09 -36.23
N PRO A 306 -43.56 -10.14 -37.24
CA PRO A 306 -42.35 -9.31 -37.28
C PRO A 306 -42.66 -7.81 -37.18
N ASP A 307 -43.80 -7.38 -37.72
CA ASP A 307 -44.29 -5.99 -37.72
C ASP A 307 -44.62 -5.47 -36.31
N HIS A 308 -44.81 -6.38 -35.35
CA HIS A 308 -45.12 -6.07 -33.95
C HIS A 308 -43.89 -6.07 -33.04
N PHE A 309 -42.66 -6.15 -33.57
CA PHE A 309 -41.44 -5.94 -32.78
C PHE A 309 -41.29 -4.45 -32.39
N ASN A 310 -42.09 -4.06 -31.39
CA ASN A 310 -42.30 -2.69 -30.99
C ASN A 310 -40.98 -2.00 -30.62
N ARG A 311 -40.85 -0.72 -30.98
CA ARG A 311 -39.74 0.16 -30.57
C ARG A 311 -39.44 0.05 -29.07
N THR A 312 -40.45 -0.16 -28.23
CA THR A 312 -40.28 -0.43 -26.79
C THR A 312 -39.55 -1.74 -26.50
N ALA A 313 -39.91 -2.85 -27.15
CA ALA A 313 -39.23 -4.15 -27.01
C ALA A 313 -37.77 -4.07 -27.46
N PHE A 314 -37.49 -3.35 -28.57
CA PHE A 314 -36.12 -3.05 -28.99
C PHE A 314 -35.32 -2.28 -27.91
N TRP A 315 -35.92 -1.24 -27.31
CA TRP A 315 -35.28 -0.49 -26.22
C TRP A 315 -35.02 -1.35 -24.97
N TRP A 316 -35.93 -2.27 -24.60
CA TRP A 316 -35.72 -3.17 -23.47
C TRP A 316 -34.63 -4.22 -23.73
N CYS A 317 -34.61 -4.84 -24.91
CA CYS A 317 -33.69 -5.95 -25.22
C CYS A 317 -32.27 -5.47 -25.60
N PHE A 318 -32.15 -4.34 -26.29
CA PHE A 318 -30.86 -3.83 -26.78
C PHE A 318 -30.45 -2.53 -26.11
N GLY A 319 -31.36 -1.57 -25.97
CA GLY A 319 -31.06 -0.25 -25.42
C GLY A 319 -30.64 -0.27 -23.94
N LEU A 320 -31.42 -0.97 -23.09
CA LEU A 320 -31.15 -1.08 -21.66
C LEU A 320 -29.78 -1.71 -21.34
N PRO A 321 -29.36 -2.84 -21.94
CA PRO A 321 -28.00 -3.38 -21.73
C PRO A 321 -26.91 -2.59 -22.45
N ALA A 322 -27.18 -1.93 -23.59
CA ALA A 322 -26.18 -1.11 -24.29
C ALA A 322 -25.83 0.18 -23.51
N ALA A 323 -26.79 0.83 -22.86
CA ALA A 323 -26.59 2.06 -22.11
C ALA A 323 -25.46 1.99 -21.04
N PRO A 324 -25.41 1.02 -20.11
CA PRO A 324 -24.32 0.89 -19.14
C PRO A 324 -23.00 0.50 -19.81
N CYS A 325 -23.01 -0.23 -20.93
CA CYS A 325 -21.80 -0.57 -21.69
C CYS A 325 -21.18 0.69 -22.32
N ALA A 326 -21.98 1.50 -23.00
CA ALA A 326 -21.58 2.77 -23.60
C ALA A 326 -21.10 3.76 -22.53
N LEU A 327 -21.82 3.86 -21.41
CA LEU A 327 -21.43 4.67 -20.26
C LEU A 327 -20.09 4.22 -19.66
N TRP A 328 -19.89 2.90 -19.49
CA TRP A 328 -18.61 2.38 -19.00
C TRP A 328 -17.46 2.69 -19.96
N GLY A 329 -17.67 2.52 -21.27
CA GLY A 329 -16.70 2.89 -22.31
C GLY A 329 -16.33 4.37 -22.28
N LEU A 330 -17.33 5.26 -22.19
CA LEU A 330 -17.13 6.71 -22.04
C LEU A 330 -16.37 7.04 -20.75
N LEU A 331 -16.67 6.38 -19.63
CA LEU A 331 -15.93 6.55 -18.37
C LEU A 331 -14.47 6.06 -18.49
N MET A 332 -14.20 4.99 -19.24
CA MET A 332 -12.81 4.56 -19.53
C MET A 332 -12.09 5.56 -20.46
N LEU A 333 -12.79 6.19 -21.40
CA LEU A 333 -12.25 7.25 -22.27
C LEU A 333 -11.94 8.56 -21.51
N MET A 334 -12.73 8.89 -20.49
CA MET A 334 -12.58 10.13 -19.69
C MET A 334 -11.57 10.01 -18.53
N LEU A 335 -11.32 8.80 -18.03
CA LEU A 335 -10.36 8.54 -16.94
C LEU A 335 -8.87 8.95 -17.21
N PRO A 336 -8.30 8.83 -18.42
CA PRO A 336 -6.94 9.30 -18.69
C PRO A 336 -6.91 10.81 -18.90
N LEU A 337 -7.93 11.36 -19.56
CA LEU A 337 -8.09 12.80 -19.83
C LEU A 337 -8.14 13.60 -18.51
N ASP A 338 -8.98 13.17 -17.56
CA ASP A 338 -9.07 13.75 -16.21
C ASP A 338 -7.75 13.64 -15.45
N ARG A 339 -7.07 12.48 -15.46
CA ARG A 339 -5.76 12.36 -14.80
C ARG A 339 -4.74 13.34 -15.39
N TRP A 340 -4.65 13.42 -16.71
CA TRP A 340 -3.72 14.32 -17.40
C TRP A 340 -4.03 15.80 -17.16
N HIS A 341 -5.30 16.21 -17.26
CA HIS A 341 -5.75 17.57 -16.97
C HIS A 341 -5.48 17.96 -15.50
N ALA A 342 -5.74 17.04 -14.57
CA ALA A 342 -5.60 17.29 -13.14
C ALA A 342 -4.19 17.02 -12.56
N MET A 343 -3.18 16.66 -13.38
CA MET A 343 -1.78 16.53 -12.94
C MET A 343 -1.26 17.85 -12.32
N PRO A 344 -0.54 17.82 -11.17
CA PRO A 344 0.04 19.01 -10.54
C PRO A 344 1.02 19.77 -11.46
N GLU A 345 0.98 21.10 -11.42
CA GLU A 345 1.70 21.93 -12.41
C GLU A 345 3.23 21.89 -12.29
N TYR A 346 3.80 21.42 -11.18
CA TYR A 346 5.24 21.18 -11.06
C TYR A 346 5.73 19.93 -11.83
N GLN A 347 4.83 19.05 -12.30
CA GLN A 347 5.19 17.89 -13.10
C GLN A 347 5.25 18.26 -14.59
N PRO A 348 6.30 17.87 -15.34
CA PRO A 348 6.38 18.11 -16.78
C PRO A 348 5.30 17.32 -17.53
N ALA A 349 4.67 17.95 -18.51
CA ALA A 349 3.62 17.36 -19.34
C ALA A 349 3.88 17.69 -20.82
N ARG A 350 3.67 16.71 -21.72
CA ARG A 350 4.03 16.83 -23.15
C ARG A 350 3.41 18.05 -23.86
N TRP A 351 2.16 18.41 -23.54
CA TRP A 351 1.45 19.55 -24.14
C TRP A 351 0.85 20.46 -23.05
N PRO A 352 1.62 21.42 -22.49
CA PRO A 352 1.17 22.22 -21.36
C PRO A 352 0.09 23.24 -21.74
N TRP A 353 0.13 23.78 -22.96
CA TRP A 353 -0.87 24.72 -23.48
C TRP A 353 -2.25 24.07 -23.69
N LEU A 354 -2.28 22.85 -24.24
CA LEU A 354 -3.51 22.11 -24.48
C LEU A 354 -4.20 21.77 -23.14
N ASN A 355 -3.43 21.50 -22.09
CA ASN A 355 -3.91 21.28 -20.73
C ASN A 355 -4.55 22.55 -20.11
N LEU A 356 -4.16 23.74 -20.56
CA LEU A 356 -4.71 25.02 -20.11
C LEU A 356 -6.00 25.38 -20.89
N LEU A 357 -5.97 25.28 -22.21
CA LEU A 357 -7.06 25.68 -23.11
C LEU A 357 -8.24 24.70 -23.17
N LEU A 358 -8.11 23.47 -22.66
CA LEU A 358 -9.15 22.46 -22.81
C LEU A 358 -10.52 22.88 -22.25
N VAL A 359 -10.58 23.41 -21.01
CA VAL A 359 -11.87 23.87 -20.45
C VAL A 359 -12.45 25.05 -21.25
N PRO A 360 -11.69 26.11 -21.60
CA PRO A 360 -12.15 27.15 -22.54
C PRO A 360 -12.72 26.60 -23.86
N VAL A 361 -12.05 25.64 -24.50
CA VAL A 361 -12.51 25.03 -25.77
C VAL A 361 -13.82 24.26 -25.59
N PHE A 362 -13.98 23.49 -24.52
CA PHE A 362 -15.25 22.80 -24.24
C PHE A 362 -16.39 23.76 -23.89
N CYS A 363 -16.12 24.89 -23.21
CA CYS A 363 -17.12 25.94 -22.99
C CYS A 363 -17.51 26.68 -24.28
N ALA A 364 -16.55 26.98 -25.15
CA ALA A 364 -16.81 27.60 -26.45
C ALA A 364 -17.63 26.68 -27.37
N ALA A 365 -17.32 25.38 -27.39
CA ALA A 365 -18.12 24.37 -28.10
C ALA A 365 -19.55 24.28 -27.54
N ALA A 366 -19.70 24.27 -26.21
CA ALA A 366 -21.01 24.24 -25.57
C ALA A 366 -21.88 25.47 -25.95
N PHE A 367 -21.27 26.65 -26.06
CA PHE A 367 -21.94 27.87 -26.50
C PHE A 367 -22.34 27.81 -27.99
N ALA A 368 -21.41 27.44 -28.88
CA ALA A 368 -21.68 27.35 -30.32
C ALA A 368 -22.75 26.30 -30.67
N PHE A 369 -22.79 25.16 -29.99
CA PHE A 369 -23.89 24.20 -30.13
C PHE A 369 -25.21 24.70 -29.53
N GLY A 370 -25.17 25.62 -28.56
CA GLY A 370 -26.36 26.28 -28.02
C GLY A 370 -26.99 27.26 -29.01
N GLU A 371 -26.18 28.06 -29.72
CA GLU A 371 -26.66 28.96 -30.78
C GLU A 371 -27.18 28.20 -32.01
N ALA A 372 -26.64 27.01 -32.30
CA ALA A 372 -27.10 26.12 -33.36
C ALA A 372 -28.36 25.29 -33.01
N ASP A 373 -29.08 25.65 -31.94
CA ASP A 373 -30.23 24.95 -31.33
C ASP A 373 -29.97 23.45 -31.01
N ALA A 374 -28.69 23.05 -30.96
CA ALA A 374 -28.24 21.69 -30.71
C ALA A 374 -28.09 21.46 -29.20
N LEU A 375 -29.21 21.56 -28.49
CA LEU A 375 -29.32 21.52 -27.03
C LEU A 375 -28.62 20.31 -26.39
N VAL A 376 -28.71 19.12 -27.00
CA VAL A 376 -28.11 17.88 -26.47
C VAL A 376 -26.57 17.93 -26.47
N PRO A 377 -25.86 18.14 -27.60
CA PRO A 377 -24.41 18.30 -27.56
C PRO A 377 -23.97 19.51 -26.73
N ALA A 378 -24.67 20.65 -26.79
CA ALA A 378 -24.38 21.83 -25.96
C ALA A 378 -24.29 21.46 -24.46
N PHE A 379 -25.28 20.72 -23.96
CA PHE A 379 -25.32 20.26 -22.58
C PHE A 379 -24.22 19.24 -22.26
N VAL A 380 -23.90 18.32 -23.18
CA VAL A 380 -22.79 17.35 -23.02
C VAL A 380 -21.44 18.06 -22.90
N PHE A 381 -21.14 19.03 -23.79
CA PHE A 381 -19.90 19.79 -23.73
C PHE A 381 -19.82 20.63 -22.44
N ALA A 382 -20.91 21.27 -22.01
CA ALA A 382 -20.96 22.05 -20.78
C ALA A 382 -20.73 21.18 -19.51
N LEU A 383 -21.38 20.00 -19.42
CA LEU A 383 -21.17 19.06 -18.31
C LEU A 383 -19.73 18.54 -18.25
N VAL A 384 -19.12 18.23 -19.40
CA VAL A 384 -17.71 17.77 -19.46
C VAL A 384 -16.76 18.90 -19.04
N ALA A 385 -16.98 20.13 -19.49
CA ALA A 385 -16.21 21.29 -19.04
C ALA A 385 -16.30 21.48 -17.52
N LEU A 386 -17.51 21.46 -16.96
CA LEU A 386 -17.79 21.63 -15.54
C LEU A 386 -17.14 20.52 -14.69
N TRP A 387 -17.25 19.26 -15.13
CA TRP A 387 -16.63 18.12 -14.46
C TRP A 387 -15.11 18.20 -14.46
N LEU A 388 -14.49 18.56 -15.60
CA LEU A 388 -13.04 18.70 -15.73
C LEU A 388 -12.49 19.89 -14.92
N ALA A 389 -13.18 21.03 -14.91
CA ALA A 389 -12.83 22.19 -14.08
C ALA A 389 -12.91 21.86 -12.58
N PHE A 390 -14.01 21.25 -12.14
CA PHE A 390 -14.18 20.86 -10.74
C PHE A 390 -13.17 19.80 -10.30
N ARG A 391 -12.93 18.75 -11.10
CA ARG A 391 -11.93 17.73 -10.74
C ARG A 391 -10.50 18.29 -10.69
N ARG A 392 -10.14 19.18 -11.60
CA ARG A 392 -8.85 19.91 -11.58
C ARG A 392 -8.68 20.67 -10.28
N LEU A 393 -9.62 21.58 -9.96
CA LEU A 393 -9.59 22.37 -8.72
C LEU A 393 -9.51 21.45 -7.49
N ARG A 394 -10.32 20.40 -7.43
CA ARG A 394 -10.35 19.46 -6.30
C ARG A 394 -9.03 18.69 -6.13
N ARG A 395 -8.47 18.10 -7.19
CA ARG A 395 -7.22 17.30 -7.08
C ARG A 395 -6.02 18.16 -6.69
N ARG A 396 -5.99 19.41 -7.15
CA ARG A 396 -4.90 20.35 -6.88
C ARG A 396 -5.05 21.08 -5.53
N ASN A 397 -6.27 21.20 -5.00
CA ASN A 397 -6.58 21.91 -3.76
C ASN A 397 -7.17 20.96 -2.69
N THR A 398 -6.37 19.99 -2.23
CA THR A 398 -6.78 18.88 -1.36
C THR A 398 -7.28 19.27 0.05
N ALA A 399 -7.00 20.49 0.51
CA ALA A 399 -7.22 20.90 1.89
C ALA A 399 -8.69 21.16 2.29
N SER A 400 -9.56 21.56 1.35
CA SER A 400 -10.84 22.22 1.70
C SER A 400 -12.14 21.53 1.27
N LEU A 401 -12.13 20.52 0.39
CA LEU A 401 -13.36 19.97 -0.22
C LEU A 401 -13.42 18.42 -0.20
N ARG A 402 -13.77 17.84 0.95
CA ARG A 402 -14.00 16.39 1.15
C ARG A 402 -15.36 15.88 0.61
N ILE A 403 -15.86 16.40 -0.51
CA ILE A 403 -17.12 15.94 -1.13
C ILE A 403 -16.96 14.51 -1.68
N ASN A 404 -17.90 13.60 -1.47
CA ASN A 404 -17.79 12.23 -1.98
C ASN A 404 -17.87 12.20 -3.54
N SER A 405 -16.87 11.61 -4.21
CA SER A 405 -16.83 11.58 -5.68
C SER A 405 -17.93 10.71 -6.32
N ARG A 406 -18.59 9.83 -5.58
CA ARG A 406 -19.80 9.12 -6.05
C ARG A 406 -21.03 10.01 -5.96
N LEU A 407 -21.22 10.70 -4.83
CA LEU A 407 -22.34 11.63 -4.59
C LEU A 407 -22.36 12.77 -5.62
N MET A 408 -21.19 13.30 -5.98
CA MET A 408 -21.04 14.29 -7.07
C MET A 408 -21.45 13.74 -8.45
N TRP A 409 -21.25 12.45 -8.70
CA TRP A 409 -21.63 11.81 -9.95
C TRP A 409 -23.15 11.61 -10.03
N PHE A 410 -23.78 11.22 -8.92
CA PHE A 410 -25.24 11.24 -8.77
C PHE A 410 -25.82 12.65 -8.86
N GLY A 411 -25.13 13.68 -8.35
CA GLY A 411 -25.54 15.09 -8.50
C GLY A 411 -25.53 15.56 -9.96
N LEU A 412 -24.46 15.28 -10.72
CA LEU A 412 -24.37 15.60 -12.15
C LEU A 412 -25.37 14.80 -12.99
N TRP A 413 -25.57 13.52 -12.69
CA TRP A 413 -26.54 12.66 -13.39
C TRP A 413 -27.99 13.03 -13.04
N GLY A 414 -28.25 13.41 -11.78
CA GLY A 414 -29.53 13.96 -11.34
C GLY A 414 -29.84 15.31 -11.99
N LEU A 415 -28.85 16.20 -12.12
CA LEU A 415 -28.99 17.46 -12.86
C LEU A 415 -29.20 17.23 -14.36
N PHE A 416 -28.57 16.20 -14.95
CA PHE A 416 -28.85 15.77 -16.33
C PHE A 416 -30.28 15.22 -16.49
N MET A 417 -30.75 14.35 -15.58
CA MET A 417 -32.10 13.81 -15.64
C MET A 417 -33.18 14.87 -15.35
N LEU A 418 -32.91 15.80 -14.44
CA LEU A 418 -33.80 16.93 -14.15
C LEU A 418 -33.88 17.87 -15.36
N ALA A 419 -32.76 18.15 -16.03
CA ALA A 419 -32.78 18.86 -17.32
C ALA A 419 -33.56 18.09 -18.39
N GLN A 420 -33.33 16.77 -18.56
CA GLN A 420 -34.07 15.93 -19.52
C GLN A 420 -35.58 15.87 -19.23
N SER A 421 -36.00 15.97 -17.96
CA SER A 421 -37.42 16.06 -17.60
C SER A 421 -37.99 17.44 -17.93
N LEU A 422 -37.30 18.52 -17.54
CA LEU A 422 -37.73 19.88 -17.83
C LEU A 422 -37.76 20.18 -19.34
N LEU A 423 -36.85 19.62 -20.13
CA LEU A 423 -36.86 19.70 -21.60
C LEU A 423 -38.03 18.92 -22.26
N LYS A 424 -38.77 18.08 -21.52
CA LYS A 424 -40.01 17.45 -22.02
C LYS A 424 -41.26 18.26 -21.70
N ASP A 425 -41.32 18.85 -20.51
CA ASP A 425 -42.50 19.60 -20.05
C ASP A 425 -42.49 21.06 -20.52
N ALA A 426 -41.30 21.67 -20.73
CA ALA A 426 -41.16 23.06 -21.16
C ALA A 426 -41.33 23.22 -22.68
N GLY A 427 -42.57 23.32 -23.14
CA GLY A 427 -42.93 23.72 -24.52
C GLY A 427 -42.59 25.17 -24.90
N HIS A 428 -41.54 25.76 -24.31
CA HIS A 428 -41.14 27.16 -24.47
C HIS A 428 -39.64 27.28 -24.72
N THR A 429 -39.29 27.82 -25.89
CA THR A 429 -37.94 27.85 -26.49
C THR A 429 -36.84 28.54 -25.67
N TYR A 430 -37.19 29.35 -24.67
CA TYR A 430 -36.23 30.11 -23.87
C TYR A 430 -35.60 29.33 -22.70
N ALA A 431 -36.19 28.21 -22.27
CA ALA A 431 -35.69 27.45 -21.13
C ALA A 431 -34.50 26.55 -21.48
N GLY A 432 -34.39 26.06 -22.73
CA GLY A 432 -33.38 25.09 -23.13
C GLY A 432 -31.93 25.63 -23.09
N ALA A 433 -31.71 26.85 -23.59
CA ALA A 433 -30.38 27.41 -23.79
C ALA A 433 -29.70 27.93 -22.50
N THR A 434 -30.45 28.24 -21.45
CA THR A 434 -29.91 28.87 -20.24
C THR A 434 -29.09 27.91 -19.38
N TYR A 435 -29.54 26.67 -19.20
CA TYR A 435 -28.84 25.66 -18.40
C TYR A 435 -27.44 25.27 -18.92
N PRO A 436 -27.20 24.98 -20.21
CA PRO A 436 -25.85 24.72 -20.71
C PRO A 436 -24.95 25.95 -20.61
N ALA A 437 -25.48 27.17 -20.82
CA ALA A 437 -24.73 28.40 -20.63
C ALA A 437 -24.30 28.61 -19.15
N LEU A 438 -25.20 28.35 -18.18
CA LEU A 438 -24.87 28.40 -16.75
C LEU A 438 -23.83 27.35 -16.34
N ALA A 439 -23.91 26.13 -16.90
CA ALA A 439 -22.91 25.09 -16.68
C ALA A 439 -21.53 25.46 -17.29
N ALA A 440 -21.50 26.08 -18.46
CA ALA A 440 -20.27 26.59 -19.07
C ALA A 440 -19.67 27.79 -18.30
N ALA A 441 -20.51 28.73 -17.84
CA ALA A 441 -20.07 29.87 -17.04
C ALA A 441 -19.51 29.45 -15.68
N THR A 442 -20.16 28.51 -14.98
CA THR A 442 -19.64 27.95 -13.72
C THR A 442 -18.36 27.13 -13.93
N ALA A 443 -18.21 26.44 -15.06
CA ALA A 443 -16.94 25.79 -15.44
C ALA A 443 -15.81 26.83 -15.65
N MET A 444 -16.08 27.95 -16.32
CA MET A 444 -15.13 29.06 -16.49
C MET A 444 -14.73 29.70 -15.15
N LEU A 445 -15.68 29.94 -14.24
CA LEU A 445 -15.36 30.46 -12.90
C LEU A 445 -14.48 29.49 -12.10
N LEU A 446 -14.76 28.19 -12.13
CA LEU A 446 -13.93 27.17 -11.46
C LEU A 446 -12.52 27.07 -12.05
N TRP A 447 -12.39 27.12 -13.37
CA TRP A 447 -11.11 27.13 -14.08
C TRP A 447 -10.30 28.41 -13.80
N GLY A 448 -10.94 29.57 -13.82
CA GLY A 448 -10.31 30.85 -13.49
C GLY A 448 -9.81 30.92 -12.04
N MET A 449 -10.58 30.38 -11.08
CA MET A 449 -10.15 30.27 -9.68
C MET A 449 -8.96 29.32 -9.48
N ASP A 450 -8.90 28.19 -10.20
CA ASP A 450 -7.73 27.30 -10.18
C ASP A 450 -6.48 28.00 -10.71
N LEU A 451 -6.61 28.66 -11.87
CA LEU A 451 -5.53 29.35 -12.57
C LEU A 451 -5.02 30.58 -11.78
N TRP A 452 -5.90 31.37 -11.18
CA TRP A 452 -5.51 32.52 -10.34
C TRP A 452 -4.73 32.07 -9.10
N ARG A 453 -5.16 30.98 -8.44
CA ARG A 453 -4.45 30.41 -7.28
C ARG A 453 -3.08 29.80 -7.66
N GLN A 454 -2.94 29.29 -8.88
CA GLN A 454 -1.72 28.63 -9.36
C GLN A 454 -0.83 29.50 -10.26
N ARG A 455 -1.14 30.79 -10.43
CA ARG A 455 -0.42 31.76 -11.29
C ARG A 455 1.11 31.79 -11.14
N HIS A 456 1.63 31.41 -9.98
CA HIS A 456 3.07 31.34 -9.67
C HIS A 456 3.74 29.99 -9.97
N ARG A 457 2.97 28.96 -10.37
CA ARG A 457 3.43 27.57 -10.59
C ARG A 457 3.09 27.03 -12.00
N LEU A 458 2.53 27.87 -12.87
CA LEU A 458 2.13 27.53 -14.24
C LEU A 458 3.30 26.96 -15.07
N ARG A 459 3.15 25.71 -15.54
CA ARG A 459 4.09 24.97 -16.42
C ARG A 459 4.71 25.82 -17.54
N ILE A 460 3.86 26.61 -18.21
CA ILE A 460 4.22 27.39 -19.41
C ILE A 460 5.34 28.40 -19.11
N ARG A 461 5.43 28.90 -17.87
CA ARG A 461 6.52 29.81 -17.45
C ARG A 461 7.85 29.07 -17.23
N GLN A 462 7.82 27.80 -16.85
CA GLN A 462 9.03 26.98 -16.64
C GLN A 462 9.60 26.41 -17.94
N THR A 463 8.77 26.24 -18.98
CA THR A 463 9.20 25.85 -20.33
C THR A 463 9.75 27.00 -21.16
N ALA A 464 9.67 28.25 -20.67
CA ALA A 464 10.25 29.44 -21.30
C ALA A 464 11.55 29.90 -20.62
N SER A 465 12.03 29.16 -19.61
CA SER A 465 13.27 29.40 -18.86
C SER A 465 14.24 28.23 -18.98
N ARG A 466 14.23 27.56 -20.13
CA ARG A 466 15.08 26.45 -20.58
C ARG A 466 15.19 26.52 -22.10
#